data_AF-A0A7R9JXY9-F1
#
_entry.id   AF-A0A7R9JXY9-F1
#
_cell.length_a   1.000
_cell.length_b   1.000
_cell.length_c   1.000
_cell.angle_alpha   90.00
_cell.angle_beta   90.00
_cell.angle_gamma   90.00
#
_symmetry.space_group_name_H-M   'P 1'
#
loop_
_entity.id
_entity.type
_entity.pdbx_description
1 polymer ?
#
loop_
_entity_poly.entity_id
_entity_poly.type
_entity_poly.pdbx_seq_one_letter_code
_entity_poly.pdbx_strand_id
1 'polypeptide(L)'
;MEEFQSTNEHLTQGAPTKEQLLQGLAQQTPVSVTNNSLAPRQSSITPGLRYRNLGKSGLRVSNVGLGTWVTFGNGTSSEEQAEEVINLAYDSGINLFDLSEAYSGPRAEIELGRILQRQGWKRSSYVVTTKIYWNTKSEERGLSRKHVIESVRASLARLQLGYVDVVIIHKADAMCPMEEVVRAMNHVINQGWAMYWGTARWTPVEVMEAYTNCRQFNCVTPICEQTEYHMFCREKTELYMPELYNKIGVGLMTWSPLTMGLVSGKLEDGGMPLFARASFKNKYSSFSWTEDETQAANKE
;
A
#
# COMPACT_ATOMS: atom_id res chain seq x y z
N MET A 1 -0.22 21.86 69.90
CA MET A 1 -1.57 22.41 70.09
C MET A 1 -1.73 23.49 69.03
N GLU A 2 -2.56 23.15 68.05
CA GLU A 2 -3.11 23.88 66.91
C GLU A 2 -2.49 25.20 66.44
N GLU A 3 -1.90 25.14 65.24
CA GLU A 3 -1.84 26.22 64.25
C GLU A 3 -2.01 25.60 62.85
N PHE A 4 -2.99 26.08 62.07
CA PHE A 4 -2.77 26.77 60.78
C PHE A 4 -4.12 27.00 60.07
N GLN A 5 -4.45 28.27 59.84
CA GLN A 5 -5.47 28.72 58.90
C GLN A 5 -4.89 28.74 57.47
N SER A 6 -5.69 28.37 56.47
CA SER A 6 -5.59 28.93 55.12
C SER A 6 -6.87 28.67 54.31
N THR A 7 -7.27 29.71 53.60
CA THR A 7 -8.40 29.94 52.69
C THR A 7 -8.56 28.92 51.56
N ASN A 8 -9.81 28.67 51.14
CA ASN A 8 -10.15 28.05 49.85
C ASN A 8 -11.37 28.76 49.23
N GLU A 9 -11.10 29.70 48.33
CA GLU A 9 -12.03 30.11 47.28
C GLU A 9 -11.41 29.70 45.94
N HIS A 10 -12.11 28.91 45.12
CA HIS A 10 -12.22 29.13 43.68
C HIS A 10 -13.14 28.12 42.97
N LEU A 11 -14.20 28.71 42.38
CA LEU A 11 -14.69 28.52 41.01
C LEU A 11 -15.25 27.15 40.57
N THR A 12 -16.56 27.01 40.75
CA THR A 12 -17.44 26.23 39.86
C THR A 12 -17.77 27.06 38.61
N GLN A 13 -17.23 26.72 37.44
CA GLN A 13 -17.71 27.26 36.17
C GLN A 13 -18.76 26.33 35.57
N GLY A 14 -20.00 26.80 35.50
CA GLY A 14 -21.11 26.13 34.83
C GLY A 14 -20.98 26.19 33.30
N ALA A 15 -21.55 25.20 32.62
CA ALA A 15 -21.54 25.10 31.16
C ALA A 15 -22.23 26.32 30.49
N PRO A 16 -21.73 26.79 29.33
CA PRO A 16 -22.23 27.98 28.66
C PRO A 16 -23.67 27.80 28.15
N THR A 17 -24.48 28.85 28.27
CA THR A 17 -25.88 28.84 27.81
C THR A 17 -25.98 29.05 26.30
N LYS A 18 -27.12 28.63 25.74
CA LYS A 18 -27.40 28.68 24.30
C LYS A 18 -27.29 30.10 23.70
N GLU A 19 -27.57 31.15 24.49
CA GLU A 19 -27.38 32.54 24.06
C GLU A 19 -25.90 32.95 23.97
N GLN A 20 -25.03 32.42 24.83
CA GLN A 20 -23.58 32.69 24.81
C GLN A 20 -22.92 32.04 23.59
N LEU A 21 -23.40 30.86 23.17
CA LEU A 21 -22.97 30.22 21.93
C LEU A 21 -23.44 30.97 20.68
N LEU A 22 -24.64 31.57 20.72
CA LEU A 22 -25.18 32.35 19.61
C LEU A 22 -24.50 33.72 19.44
N GLN A 23 -24.06 34.36 20.53
CA GLN A 23 -23.26 35.59 20.46
C GLN A 23 -21.85 35.35 19.91
N GLY A 24 -21.25 34.17 20.16
CA GLY A 24 -19.95 33.79 19.57
C GLY A 24 -20.00 33.56 18.05
N LEU A 25 -21.17 33.22 17.50
CA LEU A 25 -21.37 33.03 16.06
C LEU A 25 -21.57 34.35 15.30
N ALA A 26 -21.91 35.45 15.98
CA ALA A 26 -22.18 36.75 15.36
C ALA A 26 -20.93 37.64 15.16
N GLN A 27 -19.76 37.22 15.64
CA GLN A 27 -18.49 37.96 15.52
C GLN A 27 -17.49 37.36 14.53
N GLN A 28 -17.88 36.38 13.72
CA GLN A 28 -17.04 35.92 12.61
C GLN A 28 -17.11 36.93 11.46
N THR A 29 -16.03 37.69 11.29
CA THR A 29 -15.79 38.51 10.10
C THR A 29 -15.84 37.60 8.86
N PRO A 30 -16.44 38.05 7.74
CA PRO A 30 -16.51 37.24 6.54
C PRO A 30 -15.08 36.98 6.03
N VAL A 31 -14.66 35.72 6.09
CA VAL A 31 -13.45 35.27 5.41
C VAL A 31 -13.70 35.49 3.93
N SER A 32 -12.98 36.44 3.34
CA SER A 32 -13.00 36.70 1.92
C SER A 32 -12.56 35.41 1.21
N VAL A 33 -13.52 34.76 0.55
CA VAL A 33 -13.23 33.66 -0.38
C VAL A 33 -12.55 34.31 -1.59
N THR A 34 -11.24 34.51 -1.49
CA THR A 34 -10.43 34.77 -2.68
C THR A 34 -10.48 33.51 -3.52
N ASN A 35 -11.19 33.60 -4.65
CA ASN A 35 -11.06 32.66 -5.77
C ASN A 35 -9.57 32.55 -6.11
N ASN A 36 -8.89 31.57 -5.53
CA ASN A 36 -7.58 31.16 -6.00
C ASN A 36 -7.84 30.44 -7.32
N SER A 37 -7.79 31.22 -8.41
CA SER A 37 -7.58 30.70 -9.75
C SER A 37 -6.45 29.68 -9.66
N LEU A 38 -6.72 28.44 -10.09
CA LEU A 38 -5.75 27.35 -10.20
C LEU A 38 -4.62 27.77 -11.13
N ALA A 39 -3.66 28.51 -10.59
CA ALA A 39 -2.36 28.66 -11.23
C ALA A 39 -1.77 27.26 -11.37
N PRO A 40 -1.20 26.89 -12.52
CA PRO A 40 -0.57 25.59 -12.68
C PRO A 40 0.53 25.48 -11.61
N ARG A 41 0.35 24.56 -10.64
CA ARG A 41 1.40 24.25 -9.67
C ARG A 41 2.65 23.87 -10.46
N GLN A 42 3.68 24.72 -10.41
CA GLN A 42 4.99 24.37 -10.95
C GLN A 42 5.47 23.14 -10.20
N SER A 43 5.50 22.00 -10.90
CA SER A 43 5.99 20.73 -10.35
C SER A 43 7.50 20.81 -10.16
N SER A 44 7.96 21.41 -9.07
CA SER A 44 9.33 21.22 -8.62
C SER A 44 9.44 19.77 -8.13
N ILE A 45 10.10 18.91 -8.89
CA ILE A 45 10.33 17.52 -8.52
C ILE A 45 10.92 17.47 -7.11
N THR A 46 10.27 16.76 -6.19
CA THR A 46 10.72 16.61 -4.81
C THR A 46 12.18 16.14 -4.77
N PRO A 47 13.08 16.82 -4.02
CA PRO A 47 14.47 16.41 -3.91
C PRO A 47 14.60 14.93 -3.54
N GLY A 48 15.44 14.19 -4.27
CA GLY A 48 15.63 12.74 -4.07
C GLY A 48 14.62 11.84 -4.79
N LEU A 49 13.50 12.37 -5.29
CA LEU A 49 12.60 11.59 -6.14
C LEU A 49 13.21 11.41 -7.54
N ARG A 50 13.23 10.17 -8.02
CA ARG A 50 13.81 9.75 -9.30
C ARG A 50 12.95 8.68 -9.95
N TYR A 51 12.82 8.73 -11.26
CA TYR A 51 12.17 7.66 -12.04
C TYR A 51 13.20 6.66 -12.54
N ARG A 52 12.96 5.38 -12.27
CA ARG A 52 13.80 4.25 -12.68
C ARG A 52 12.96 3.17 -13.36
N ASN A 53 13.59 2.34 -14.17
CA ASN A 53 12.93 1.17 -14.73
C ASN A 53 12.60 0.16 -13.60
N LEU A 54 11.43 -0.47 -13.68
CA LEU A 54 11.08 -1.60 -12.84
C LEU A 54 11.73 -2.86 -13.42
N GLY A 55 12.90 -3.22 -12.88
CA GLY A 55 13.73 -4.28 -13.45
C GLY A 55 14.35 -3.85 -14.78
N LYS A 56 14.48 -4.80 -15.71
CA LYS A 56 14.89 -4.53 -17.10
C LYS A 56 13.70 -4.19 -18.01
N SER A 57 12.49 -4.08 -17.47
CA SER A 57 11.30 -3.70 -18.26
C SER A 57 11.36 -2.23 -18.70
N GLY A 58 10.53 -1.86 -19.68
CA GLY A 58 10.37 -0.47 -20.11
C GLY A 58 9.55 0.41 -19.16
N LEU A 59 8.91 -0.17 -18.14
CA LEU A 59 8.05 0.54 -17.20
C LEU A 59 8.89 1.42 -16.26
N ARG A 60 8.65 2.74 -16.26
CA ARG A 60 9.33 3.68 -15.36
C ARG A 60 8.44 4.00 -14.15
N VAL A 61 8.97 3.75 -12.96
CA VAL A 61 8.33 4.03 -11.68
C VAL A 61 9.16 5.02 -10.87
N SER A 62 8.52 5.80 -10.02
CA SER A 62 9.18 6.57 -8.97
C SER A 62 9.91 5.62 -8.02
N ASN A 63 11.06 6.06 -7.49
CA ASN A 63 11.85 5.29 -6.51
C ASN A 63 11.16 5.15 -5.13
N VAL A 64 10.05 5.85 -4.94
CA VAL A 64 9.14 5.72 -3.81
C VAL A 64 7.73 5.51 -4.39
N GLY A 65 7.00 4.54 -3.87
CA GLY A 65 5.59 4.31 -4.19
C GLY A 65 4.73 4.47 -2.94
N LEU A 66 3.43 4.68 -3.14
CA LEU A 66 2.44 4.72 -2.07
C LEU A 66 1.67 3.40 -2.02
N GLY A 67 1.89 2.62 -0.97
CA GLY A 67 1.08 1.43 -0.68
C GLY A 67 -0.19 1.80 0.07
N THR A 68 -1.29 1.08 -0.19
CA THR A 68 -2.59 1.37 0.43
C THR A 68 -2.90 0.54 1.68
N TRP A 69 -1.97 -0.31 2.11
CA TRP A 69 -2.17 -1.21 3.25
C TRP A 69 -2.30 -0.44 4.57
N VAL A 70 -3.26 -0.87 5.41
CA VAL A 70 -3.65 -0.28 6.71
C VAL A 70 -4.32 1.09 6.61
N THR A 71 -3.81 2.00 5.78
CA THR A 71 -4.31 3.38 5.70
C THR A 71 -5.69 3.47 5.03
N PHE A 72 -5.91 2.76 3.92
CA PHE A 72 -7.10 2.94 3.09
C PHE A 72 -8.12 1.81 3.31
N GLY A 73 -9.41 2.14 3.32
CA GLY A 73 -10.51 1.18 3.47
C GLY A 73 -10.72 0.53 4.85
N ASN A 74 -9.77 0.61 5.78
CA ASN A 74 -9.90 0.03 7.13
C ASN A 74 -10.55 0.95 8.17
N GLY A 75 -10.93 2.18 7.78
CA GLY A 75 -11.46 3.19 8.71
C GLY A 75 -10.39 3.87 9.58
N THR A 76 -9.11 3.65 9.28
CA THR A 76 -7.98 4.33 9.94
C THR A 76 -7.83 5.78 9.49
N SER A 77 -8.25 6.11 8.26
CA SER A 77 -8.37 7.47 7.76
C SER A 77 -9.77 7.72 7.18
N SER A 78 -10.20 9.00 7.16
CA SER A 78 -11.38 9.41 6.40
C SER A 78 -11.11 9.38 4.89
N GLU A 79 -12.16 9.41 4.06
CA GLU A 79 -12.03 9.45 2.60
C GLU A 79 -11.31 10.72 2.13
N GLU A 80 -11.50 11.83 2.83
CA GLU A 80 -10.83 13.11 2.56
C GLU A 80 -9.33 13.04 2.86
N GLN A 81 -8.96 12.44 3.99
CA GLN A 81 -7.55 12.24 4.35
C GLN A 81 -6.84 11.32 3.35
N ALA A 82 -7.51 10.26 2.92
CA ALA A 82 -7.02 9.37 1.88
C ALA A 82 -6.76 10.12 0.57
N GLU A 83 -7.71 10.95 0.14
CA GLU A 83 -7.57 11.80 -1.04
C GLU A 83 -6.42 12.80 -0.92
N GLU A 84 -6.28 13.48 0.23
CA GLU A 84 -5.17 14.40 0.48
C GLU A 84 -3.80 13.70 0.36
N VAL A 85 -3.65 12.50 0.93
CA VAL A 85 -2.40 11.73 0.85
C VAL A 85 -2.10 11.32 -0.59
N ILE A 86 -3.10 10.84 -1.35
CA ILE A 86 -2.94 10.44 -2.75
C ILE A 86 -2.58 11.66 -3.62
N ASN A 87 -3.25 12.79 -3.42
CA ASN A 87 -2.95 14.04 -4.12
C ASN A 87 -1.54 14.53 -3.81
N LEU A 88 -1.14 14.52 -2.54
CA LEU A 88 0.21 14.91 -2.15
C LEU A 88 1.28 14.00 -2.77
N ALA A 89 1.04 12.69 -2.80
CA ALA A 89 1.95 11.74 -3.42
C ALA A 89 2.12 12.04 -4.91
N TYR A 90 1.01 12.19 -5.63
CA TYR A 90 1.00 12.49 -7.06
C TYR A 90 1.68 13.84 -7.37
N ASP A 91 1.32 14.89 -6.65
CA ASP A 91 1.90 16.25 -6.79
C ASP A 91 3.40 16.26 -6.49
N SER A 92 3.87 15.39 -5.59
CA SER A 92 5.29 15.21 -5.28
C SER A 92 6.05 14.46 -6.38
N GLY A 93 5.35 13.88 -7.36
CA GLY A 93 5.88 13.11 -8.47
C GLY A 93 5.83 11.58 -8.28
N ILE A 94 5.27 11.08 -7.17
CA ILE A 94 5.07 9.63 -7.01
C ILE A 94 4.06 9.18 -8.06
N ASN A 95 4.45 8.18 -8.85
CA ASN A 95 3.57 7.63 -9.88
C ASN A 95 3.14 6.19 -9.56
N LEU A 96 3.72 5.54 -8.56
CA LEU A 96 3.43 4.14 -8.23
C LEU A 96 2.46 4.06 -7.05
N PHE A 97 1.28 3.48 -7.29
CA PHE A 97 0.25 3.21 -6.28
C PHE A 97 0.00 1.70 -6.19
N ASP A 98 0.20 1.14 -4.98
CA ASP A 98 0.23 -0.29 -4.77
C ASP A 98 -0.89 -0.77 -3.85
N LEU A 99 -1.69 -1.71 -4.35
CA LEU A 99 -2.88 -2.26 -3.69
C LEU A 99 -2.78 -3.78 -3.55
N SER A 100 -3.71 -4.36 -2.82
CA SER A 100 -3.84 -5.79 -2.60
C SER A 100 -5.30 -6.12 -2.38
N GLU A 101 -5.79 -7.29 -2.81
CA GLU A 101 -7.14 -7.72 -2.47
C GLU A 101 -7.33 -8.10 -0.99
N ALA A 102 -6.23 -8.42 -0.28
CA ALA A 102 -6.28 -8.70 1.14
C ALA A 102 -6.62 -7.47 1.99
N TYR A 103 -7.14 -7.69 3.21
CA TYR A 103 -7.26 -6.70 4.29
C TYR A 103 -7.83 -5.34 3.86
N SER A 104 -9.14 -5.29 3.61
CA SER A 104 -9.88 -4.13 3.06
C SER A 104 -9.47 -3.67 1.66
N GLY A 105 -8.70 -4.50 0.96
CA GLY A 105 -8.37 -4.37 -0.44
C GLY A 105 -9.50 -3.90 -1.36
N PRO A 106 -10.68 -4.57 -1.35
CA PRO A 106 -11.80 -4.16 -2.18
C PRO A 106 -12.25 -2.71 -1.93
N ARG A 107 -12.18 -2.24 -0.68
CA ARG A 107 -12.55 -0.86 -0.35
C ARG A 107 -11.45 0.11 -0.74
N ALA A 108 -10.19 -0.22 -0.53
CA ALA A 108 -9.05 0.59 -0.99
C ALA A 108 -9.04 0.74 -2.53
N GLU A 109 -9.38 -0.31 -3.26
CA GLU A 109 -9.53 -0.27 -4.72
C GLU A 109 -10.69 0.65 -5.16
N ILE A 110 -11.84 0.58 -4.49
CA ILE A 110 -12.98 1.48 -4.75
C ILE A 110 -12.60 2.94 -4.48
N GLU A 111 -11.97 3.18 -3.34
CA GLU A 111 -11.55 4.51 -2.88
C GLU A 111 -10.53 5.14 -3.84
N LEU A 112 -9.45 4.43 -4.16
CA LEU A 112 -8.48 4.90 -5.14
C LEU A 112 -9.13 5.14 -6.50
N GLY A 113 -9.99 4.22 -6.97
CA GLY A 113 -10.70 4.37 -8.25
C GLY A 113 -11.53 5.65 -8.31
N ARG A 114 -12.27 5.96 -7.24
CA ARG A 114 -13.05 7.22 -7.13
C ARG A 114 -12.16 8.46 -7.14
N ILE A 115 -11.05 8.42 -6.40
CA ILE A 115 -10.10 9.53 -6.33
C ILE A 115 -9.48 9.78 -7.71
N LEU A 116 -8.98 8.74 -8.39
CA LEU A 116 -8.41 8.85 -9.73
C LEU A 116 -9.42 9.41 -10.75
N GLN A 117 -10.67 8.97 -10.70
CA GLN A 117 -11.73 9.49 -11.57
C GLN A 117 -12.05 10.96 -11.28
N ARG A 118 -12.14 11.35 -10.01
CA ARG A 118 -12.42 12.73 -9.58
C ARG A 118 -11.29 13.69 -9.97
N GLN A 119 -10.05 13.26 -9.77
CA GLN A 119 -8.86 14.07 -10.09
C GLN A 119 -8.63 14.19 -11.60
N GLY A 120 -9.15 13.25 -12.41
CA GLY A 120 -9.08 13.32 -13.86
C GLY A 120 -7.64 13.26 -14.42
N TRP A 121 -6.69 12.71 -13.64
CA TRP A 121 -5.32 12.53 -14.09
C TRP A 121 -5.26 11.62 -15.31
N LYS A 122 -4.36 11.92 -16.24
CA LYS A 122 -4.15 11.09 -17.42
C LYS A 122 -3.75 9.68 -16.98
N ARG A 123 -4.45 8.64 -17.43
CA ARG A 123 -4.13 7.23 -17.07
C ARG A 123 -2.67 6.85 -17.31
N SER A 124 -2.02 7.49 -18.29
CA SER A 124 -0.61 7.30 -18.65
C SER A 124 0.40 7.96 -17.69
N SER A 125 -0.04 8.78 -16.74
CA SER A 125 0.86 9.48 -15.81
C SER A 125 1.14 8.71 -14.52
N TYR A 126 0.36 7.66 -14.24
CA TYR A 126 0.49 6.85 -13.03
C TYR A 126 0.50 5.35 -13.33
N VAL A 127 1.03 4.60 -12.38
CA VAL A 127 1.25 3.16 -12.37
C VAL A 127 0.46 2.59 -11.20
N VAL A 128 -0.50 1.72 -11.50
CA VAL A 128 -1.30 1.01 -10.50
C VAL A 128 -0.89 -0.46 -10.46
N THR A 129 -0.58 -0.96 -9.28
CA THR A 129 -0.32 -2.37 -9.03
C THR A 129 -1.37 -2.93 -8.08
N THR A 130 -1.87 -4.13 -8.36
CA THR A 130 -2.76 -4.85 -7.42
C THR A 130 -2.29 -6.29 -7.25
N LYS A 131 -2.63 -6.90 -6.11
CA LYS A 131 -2.19 -8.25 -5.75
C LYS A 131 -3.34 -9.22 -5.65
N ILE A 132 -3.11 -10.43 -6.15
CA ILE A 132 -4.07 -11.53 -6.15
C ILE A 132 -3.46 -12.80 -5.50
N TYR A 133 -4.27 -13.53 -4.73
CA TYR A 133 -4.07 -14.81 -4.06
C TYR A 133 -5.28 -15.22 -3.18
N TRP A 134 -5.85 -14.30 -2.39
CA TRP A 134 -6.87 -14.58 -1.38
C TRP A 134 -8.28 -14.23 -1.87
N ASN A 135 -9.15 -15.23 -1.90
CA ASN A 135 -10.57 -14.99 -2.06
C ASN A 135 -11.21 -14.57 -0.73
N THR A 136 -11.91 -13.43 -0.75
CA THR A 136 -12.60 -12.87 0.42
C THR A 136 -14.01 -13.44 0.61
N LYS A 137 -14.54 -14.20 -0.35
CA LYS A 137 -15.93 -14.67 -0.38
C LYS A 137 -16.06 -16.20 -0.29
N SER A 138 -14.98 -16.94 -0.43
CA SER A 138 -14.95 -18.40 -0.29
C SER A 138 -13.60 -18.87 0.20
N GLU A 139 -13.54 -20.10 0.73
CA GLU A 139 -12.28 -20.77 1.07
C GLU A 139 -11.42 -21.09 -0.17
N GLU A 140 -11.92 -20.87 -1.40
CA GLU A 140 -11.15 -20.97 -2.64
C GLU A 140 -10.01 -19.93 -2.67
N ARG A 141 -8.88 -20.26 -2.05
CA ARG A 141 -7.62 -19.52 -2.18
C ARG A 141 -6.81 -20.13 -3.31
N GLY A 142 -5.85 -19.36 -3.83
CA GLY A 142 -4.82 -19.89 -4.71
C GLY A 142 -4.82 -19.27 -6.08
N LEU A 143 -4.09 -19.89 -6.99
CA LEU A 143 -3.69 -19.30 -8.27
C LEU A 143 -4.28 -20.03 -9.49
N SER A 144 -5.40 -20.73 -9.29
CA SER A 144 -6.14 -21.31 -10.41
C SER A 144 -6.46 -20.24 -11.45
N ARG A 145 -6.50 -20.64 -12.72
CA ARG A 145 -6.83 -19.75 -13.84
C ARG A 145 -8.16 -19.03 -13.64
N LYS A 146 -9.15 -19.73 -13.06
CA LYS A 146 -10.46 -19.17 -12.71
C LYS A 146 -10.30 -18.01 -11.73
N HIS A 147 -9.60 -18.24 -10.61
CA HIS A 147 -9.42 -17.23 -9.59
C HIS A 147 -8.64 -16.02 -10.13
N VAL A 148 -7.54 -16.25 -10.85
CA VAL A 148 -6.73 -15.17 -11.44
C VAL A 148 -7.58 -14.26 -12.33
N ILE A 149 -8.37 -14.84 -13.25
CA ILE A 149 -9.21 -14.07 -14.18
C ILE A 149 -10.32 -13.32 -13.44
N GLU A 150 -11.02 -14.00 -12.52
CA GLU A 150 -12.14 -13.40 -11.78
C GLU A 150 -11.67 -12.28 -10.86
N SER A 151 -10.55 -12.48 -10.15
CA SER A 151 -9.97 -11.49 -9.24
C SER A 151 -9.49 -10.24 -9.99
N VAL A 152 -8.77 -10.40 -11.11
CA VAL A 152 -8.32 -9.25 -11.91
C VAL A 152 -9.52 -8.44 -12.43
N ARG A 153 -10.54 -9.11 -12.99
CA ARG A 153 -11.74 -8.42 -13.48
C ARG A 153 -12.50 -7.71 -12.36
N ALA A 154 -12.59 -8.33 -11.19
CA ALA A 154 -13.25 -7.74 -10.04
C ALA A 154 -12.46 -6.52 -9.51
N SER A 155 -11.14 -6.58 -9.48
CA SER A 155 -10.26 -5.45 -9.13
C SER A 155 -10.40 -4.29 -10.12
N LEU A 156 -10.41 -4.56 -11.43
CA LEU A 156 -10.63 -3.54 -12.45
C LEU A 156 -11.97 -2.83 -12.30
N ALA A 157 -13.04 -3.58 -12.01
CA ALA A 157 -14.36 -3.02 -11.76
C ALA A 157 -14.37 -2.11 -10.53
N ARG A 158 -13.69 -2.50 -9.44
CA ARG A 158 -13.59 -1.69 -8.21
C ARG A 158 -12.74 -0.44 -8.43
N LEU A 159 -11.60 -0.58 -9.10
CA LEU A 159 -10.71 0.53 -9.46
C LEU A 159 -11.31 1.45 -10.53
N GLN A 160 -12.35 1.00 -11.24
CA GLN A 160 -12.94 1.73 -12.38
C GLN A 160 -11.91 2.01 -13.49
N LEU A 161 -11.01 1.04 -13.72
CA LEU A 161 -9.95 1.13 -14.72
C LEU A 161 -10.13 0.09 -15.82
N GLY A 162 -9.71 0.42 -17.04
CA GLY A 162 -9.63 -0.55 -18.14
C GLY A 162 -8.49 -1.57 -17.99
N TYR A 163 -7.42 -1.17 -17.30
CA TYR A 163 -6.25 -2.00 -17.01
C TYR A 163 -5.50 -1.54 -15.75
N VAL A 164 -4.75 -2.44 -15.15
CA VAL A 164 -3.69 -2.13 -14.17
C VAL A 164 -2.31 -2.31 -14.82
N ASP A 165 -1.29 -1.62 -14.30
CA ASP A 165 0.04 -1.68 -14.91
C ASP A 165 0.73 -2.99 -14.56
N VAL A 166 0.63 -3.45 -13.30
CA VAL A 166 1.19 -4.73 -12.87
C VAL A 166 0.20 -5.49 -12.00
N VAL A 167 -0.13 -6.72 -12.39
CA VAL A 167 -0.77 -7.67 -11.47
C VAL A 167 0.31 -8.47 -10.78
N ILE A 168 0.31 -8.46 -9.46
CA ILE A 168 1.29 -9.16 -8.63
C ILE A 168 0.64 -10.39 -8.01
N ILE A 169 1.28 -11.54 -8.14
CA ILE A 169 0.88 -12.74 -7.41
C ILE A 169 1.37 -12.61 -5.97
N HIS A 170 0.46 -12.55 -5.00
CA HIS A 170 0.82 -12.18 -3.62
C HIS A 170 1.64 -13.25 -2.90
N LYS A 171 1.42 -14.53 -3.21
CA LYS A 171 2.11 -15.66 -2.60
C LYS A 171 2.14 -16.83 -3.59
N ALA A 172 3.18 -17.65 -3.55
CA ALA A 172 3.22 -18.89 -4.32
C ALA A 172 2.13 -19.86 -3.83
N ASP A 173 1.56 -20.63 -4.75
CA ASP A 173 0.53 -21.62 -4.46
C ASP A 173 1.06 -23.01 -4.81
N ALA A 174 1.42 -23.78 -3.78
CA ALA A 174 1.94 -25.14 -3.94
C ALA A 174 0.92 -26.12 -4.55
N MET A 175 -0.37 -25.76 -4.55
CA MET A 175 -1.44 -26.61 -5.10
C MET A 175 -1.76 -26.29 -6.56
N CYS A 176 -1.24 -25.19 -7.11
CA CYS A 176 -1.48 -24.80 -8.49
C CYS A 176 -0.21 -24.99 -9.33
N PRO A 177 -0.25 -25.78 -10.43
CA PRO A 177 0.91 -25.94 -11.29
C PRO A 177 1.41 -24.61 -11.87
N MET A 178 2.73 -24.40 -11.86
CA MET A 178 3.35 -23.17 -12.37
C MET A 178 2.92 -22.85 -13.81
N GLU A 179 2.79 -23.88 -14.66
CA GLU A 179 2.30 -23.73 -16.04
C GLU A 179 0.93 -23.03 -16.09
N GLU A 180 -0.02 -23.42 -15.22
CA GLU A 180 -1.35 -22.82 -15.20
C GLU A 180 -1.27 -21.35 -14.79
N VAL A 181 -0.47 -21.04 -13.77
CA VAL A 181 -0.24 -19.68 -13.29
C VAL A 181 0.32 -18.79 -14.39
N VAL A 182 1.42 -19.19 -15.04
CA VAL A 182 2.05 -18.36 -16.09
C VAL A 182 1.14 -18.20 -17.30
N ARG A 183 0.36 -19.22 -17.68
CA ARG A 183 -0.63 -19.12 -18.78
C ARG A 183 -1.83 -18.24 -18.40
N ALA A 184 -2.23 -18.22 -17.14
CA ALA A 184 -3.28 -17.33 -16.64
C ALA A 184 -2.81 -15.87 -16.70
N MET A 185 -1.61 -15.56 -16.20
CA MET A 185 -1.02 -14.22 -16.27
C MET A 185 -0.80 -13.76 -17.72
N ASN A 186 -0.29 -14.63 -18.58
CA ASN A 186 -0.13 -14.35 -20.00
C ASN A 186 -1.48 -14.02 -20.67
N HIS A 187 -2.55 -14.74 -20.31
CA HIS A 187 -3.88 -14.47 -20.82
C HIS A 187 -4.39 -13.10 -20.35
N VAL A 188 -4.26 -12.76 -19.07
CA VAL A 188 -4.67 -11.46 -18.52
C VAL A 188 -3.98 -10.30 -19.25
N ILE A 189 -2.69 -10.45 -19.57
CA ILE A 189 -1.93 -9.46 -20.34
C ILE A 189 -2.44 -9.38 -21.79
N ASN A 190 -2.63 -10.51 -22.46
CA ASN A 190 -3.10 -10.54 -23.84
C ASN A 190 -4.55 -10.01 -24.00
N GLN A 191 -5.36 -10.07 -22.95
CA GLN A 191 -6.68 -9.43 -22.91
C GLN A 191 -6.61 -7.91 -22.69
N GLY A 192 -5.44 -7.36 -22.38
CA GLY A 192 -5.24 -5.94 -22.09
C GLY A 192 -5.71 -5.52 -20.70
N TRP A 193 -5.96 -6.47 -19.79
CA TRP A 193 -6.38 -6.18 -18.41
C TRP A 193 -5.21 -5.81 -17.49
N ALA A 194 -4.00 -6.26 -17.85
CA ALA A 194 -2.75 -5.89 -17.22
C ALA A 194 -1.68 -5.60 -18.27
N MET A 195 -0.75 -4.68 -17.99
CA MET A 195 0.39 -4.43 -18.88
C MET A 195 1.53 -5.41 -18.62
N TYR A 196 1.77 -5.72 -17.33
CA TYR A 196 2.81 -6.62 -16.87
C TYR A 196 2.30 -7.47 -15.71
N TRP A 197 3.13 -8.40 -15.27
CA TRP A 197 2.92 -9.11 -14.02
C TRP A 197 4.20 -9.27 -13.21
N GLY A 198 4.04 -9.57 -11.94
CA GLY A 198 5.13 -9.82 -11.01
C GLY A 198 4.74 -10.81 -9.92
N THR A 199 5.70 -11.08 -9.05
CA THR A 199 5.55 -12.00 -7.91
C THR A 199 5.75 -11.24 -6.61
N ALA A 200 5.31 -11.81 -5.49
CA ALA A 200 5.58 -11.29 -4.17
C ALA A 200 5.76 -12.42 -3.18
N ARG A 201 6.75 -12.28 -2.28
CA ARG A 201 7.11 -13.29 -1.28
C ARG A 201 7.58 -14.63 -1.86
N TRP A 202 7.92 -14.68 -3.14
CA TRP A 202 8.41 -15.89 -3.79
C TRP A 202 9.89 -16.10 -3.47
N THR A 203 10.31 -17.34 -3.30
CA THR A 203 11.73 -17.70 -3.22
C THR A 203 12.41 -17.46 -4.58
N PRO A 204 13.74 -17.27 -4.62
CA PRO A 204 14.46 -17.15 -5.89
C PRO A 204 14.25 -18.34 -6.83
N VAL A 205 14.03 -19.53 -6.27
CA VAL A 205 13.76 -20.77 -7.02
C VAL A 205 12.40 -20.68 -7.71
N GLU A 206 11.34 -20.29 -7.00
CA GLU A 206 9.99 -20.15 -7.58
C GLU A 206 9.97 -19.06 -8.67
N VAL A 207 10.69 -17.95 -8.49
CA VAL A 207 10.81 -16.89 -9.53
C VAL A 207 11.50 -17.44 -10.78
N MET A 208 12.56 -18.23 -10.61
CA MET A 208 13.28 -18.86 -11.72
C MET A 208 12.43 -19.95 -12.40
N GLU A 209 11.63 -20.69 -11.64
CA GLU A 209 10.69 -21.68 -12.16
C GLU A 209 9.62 -21.01 -13.03
N ALA A 210 9.01 -19.91 -12.57
CA ALA A 210 8.09 -19.10 -13.37
C ALA A 210 8.76 -18.60 -14.64
N TYR A 211 9.97 -18.05 -14.54
CA TYR A 211 10.73 -17.60 -15.71
C TYR A 211 10.93 -18.74 -16.71
N THR A 212 11.38 -19.90 -16.25
CA THR A 212 11.67 -21.08 -17.09
C THR A 212 10.40 -21.57 -17.80
N ASN A 213 9.28 -21.68 -17.07
CA ASN A 213 7.98 -22.04 -17.64
C ASN A 213 7.53 -20.99 -18.69
N CYS A 214 7.69 -19.70 -18.41
CA CYS A 214 7.38 -18.65 -19.38
C CYS A 214 8.21 -18.80 -20.66
N ARG A 215 9.51 -19.07 -20.55
CA ARG A 215 10.39 -19.30 -21.71
C ARG A 215 9.99 -20.55 -22.49
N GLN A 216 9.65 -21.65 -21.81
CA GLN A 216 9.24 -22.90 -22.42
C GLN A 216 7.90 -22.77 -23.19
N PHE A 217 6.94 -22.05 -22.62
CA PHE A 217 5.60 -21.91 -23.18
C PHE A 217 5.37 -20.61 -23.95
N ASN A 218 6.44 -19.85 -24.23
CA ASN A 218 6.40 -18.55 -24.89
C ASN A 218 5.38 -17.58 -24.26
N CYS A 219 5.36 -17.53 -22.93
CA CYS A 219 4.54 -16.61 -22.15
C CYS A 219 5.37 -15.41 -21.67
N VAL A 220 4.70 -14.31 -21.36
CA VAL A 220 5.33 -13.12 -20.77
C VAL A 220 5.92 -13.46 -19.40
N THR A 221 7.17 -13.08 -19.15
CA THR A 221 7.90 -13.32 -17.88
C THR A 221 7.53 -12.27 -16.81
N PRO A 222 7.64 -12.59 -15.52
CA PRO A 222 7.41 -11.60 -14.47
C PRO A 222 8.49 -10.52 -14.53
N ILE A 223 8.12 -9.26 -14.27
CA ILE A 223 9.06 -8.12 -14.36
C ILE A 223 9.59 -7.66 -13.01
N CYS A 224 8.94 -8.05 -11.91
CA CYS A 224 9.35 -7.68 -10.56
C CYS A 224 9.01 -8.76 -9.54
N GLU A 225 9.78 -8.76 -8.45
CA GLU A 225 9.45 -9.42 -7.20
C GLU A 225 9.23 -8.36 -6.13
N GLN A 226 8.13 -8.48 -5.40
CA GLN A 226 7.78 -7.61 -4.29
C GLN A 226 8.12 -8.27 -2.94
N THR A 227 9.10 -7.74 -2.22
CA THR A 227 9.65 -8.37 -0.99
C THR A 227 9.85 -7.40 0.16
N GLU A 228 9.84 -7.92 1.39
CA GLU A 228 10.17 -7.15 2.58
C GLU A 228 11.64 -6.70 2.51
N TYR A 229 11.89 -5.43 2.86
CA TYR A 229 13.26 -4.94 2.98
C TYR A 229 13.33 -3.76 3.94
N HIS A 230 14.08 -3.93 5.02
CA HIS A 230 14.42 -2.92 6.00
C HIS A 230 15.68 -3.35 6.75
N MET A 231 16.16 -2.55 7.71
CA MET A 231 17.44 -2.81 8.39
C MET A 231 17.56 -4.19 9.06
N PHE A 232 16.44 -4.85 9.36
CA PHE A 232 16.39 -6.17 10.00
C PHE A 232 15.94 -7.31 9.07
N CYS A 233 15.56 -7.02 7.83
CA CYS A 233 15.20 -8.01 6.82
C CYS A 233 15.92 -7.66 5.52
N ARG A 234 17.10 -8.26 5.30
CA ARG A 234 18.05 -7.84 4.26
C ARG A 234 18.44 -8.96 3.30
N GLU A 235 18.42 -10.21 3.77
CA GLU A 235 19.03 -11.35 3.10
C GLU A 235 18.52 -11.55 1.67
N LYS A 236 17.20 -11.70 1.49
CA LYS A 236 16.61 -11.92 0.15
C LYS A 236 17.00 -10.81 -0.83
N THR A 237 16.83 -9.58 -0.40
CA THR A 237 17.04 -8.36 -1.20
C THR A 237 18.51 -8.13 -1.55
N GLU A 238 19.43 -8.37 -0.62
CA GLU A 238 20.85 -8.07 -0.82
C GLU A 238 21.63 -9.23 -1.45
N LEU A 239 21.28 -10.48 -1.14
CA LEU A 239 22.03 -11.64 -1.62
C LEU A 239 21.48 -12.20 -2.93
N TYR A 240 20.15 -12.31 -3.09
CA TYR A 240 19.55 -13.09 -4.18
C TYR A 240 18.95 -12.22 -5.29
N MET A 241 18.30 -11.10 -4.94
CA MET A 241 17.65 -10.24 -5.93
C MET A 241 18.62 -9.63 -6.97
N PRO A 242 19.87 -9.23 -6.63
CA PRO A 242 20.82 -8.74 -7.64
C PRO A 242 21.14 -9.80 -8.70
N GLU A 243 21.21 -11.07 -8.31
CA GLU A 243 21.46 -12.18 -9.23
C GLU A 243 20.28 -12.39 -10.19
N LEU A 244 19.05 -12.38 -9.67
CA LEU A 244 17.83 -12.46 -10.50
C LEU A 244 17.74 -11.29 -11.48
N TYR A 245 18.04 -10.07 -11.04
CA TYR A 245 18.08 -8.91 -11.94
C TYR A 245 19.10 -9.09 -13.07
N ASN A 246 20.32 -9.54 -12.73
CA ASN A 246 21.39 -9.69 -13.71
C ASN A 246 21.07 -10.79 -14.73
N LYS A 247 20.60 -11.97 -14.27
CA LYS A 247 20.33 -13.14 -15.12
C LYS A 247 19.05 -13.02 -15.93
N ILE A 248 17.93 -12.67 -15.29
CA ILE A 248 16.59 -12.75 -15.91
C ILE A 248 15.87 -11.40 -15.98
N GLY A 249 16.45 -10.33 -15.43
CA GLY A 249 15.92 -8.97 -15.55
C GLY A 249 14.79 -8.62 -14.60
N VAL A 250 14.47 -9.48 -13.63
CA VAL A 250 13.45 -9.23 -12.62
C VAL A 250 13.87 -8.07 -11.71
N GLY A 251 13.01 -7.07 -11.63
CA GLY A 251 13.17 -5.92 -10.75
C GLY A 251 12.79 -6.20 -9.31
N LEU A 252 13.13 -5.26 -8.45
CA LEU A 252 12.83 -5.31 -7.02
C LEU A 252 11.87 -4.18 -6.65
N MET A 253 10.77 -4.52 -5.99
CA MET A 253 9.88 -3.57 -5.34
C MET A 253 9.80 -3.92 -3.86
N THR A 254 10.25 -3.04 -2.97
CA THR A 254 10.34 -3.35 -1.55
C THR A 254 9.14 -2.83 -0.77
N TRP A 255 8.70 -3.56 0.26
CA TRP A 255 7.67 -3.12 1.20
C TRP A 255 8.17 -3.14 2.66
N SER A 256 7.42 -2.47 3.56
CA SER A 256 7.78 -2.24 4.97
C SER A 256 9.20 -1.67 5.19
N PRO A 257 9.60 -0.58 4.50
CA PRO A 257 10.95 0.00 4.65
C PRO A 257 11.22 0.53 6.07
N LEU A 258 10.16 0.95 6.76
CA LEU A 258 10.19 1.26 8.18
C LEU A 258 9.69 0.01 8.90
N THR A 259 10.60 -0.72 9.56
CA THR A 259 10.32 -1.92 10.36
C THR A 259 9.05 -1.69 11.16
N MET A 260 7.92 -2.28 10.76
CA MET A 260 6.55 -1.93 11.17
C MET A 260 6.40 -1.40 12.61
N GLY A 261 6.72 -0.13 12.85
CA GLY A 261 6.72 0.50 14.18
C GLY A 261 7.78 0.05 15.21
N LEU A 262 8.80 -0.74 14.87
CA LEU A 262 9.93 -1.05 15.79
C LEU A 262 10.95 0.10 15.87
N VAL A 263 10.98 0.97 14.87
CA VAL A 263 11.92 2.12 14.81
C VAL A 263 11.14 3.44 14.73
N SER A 264 10.17 3.64 15.62
CA SER A 264 9.84 5.00 16.06
C SER A 264 10.23 5.10 17.52
N GLY A 265 11.44 5.60 17.79
CA GLY A 265 11.86 5.90 19.15
C GLY A 265 10.86 6.85 19.81
N LYS A 266 10.18 6.37 20.84
CA LYS A 266 9.80 7.15 22.01
C LYS A 266 10.01 6.25 23.23
N LEU A 267 11.24 6.26 23.75
CA LEU A 267 11.40 6.10 25.19
C LEU A 267 11.56 7.50 25.74
N GLU A 268 10.54 7.93 26.47
CA GLU A 268 10.43 8.97 27.50
C GLU A 268 9.00 9.56 27.39
N ASP A 269 8.23 9.41 28.47
CA ASP A 269 6.80 9.72 28.61
C ASP A 269 5.79 8.84 27.87
N GLY A 270 5.55 7.63 28.42
CA GLY A 270 4.23 7.03 28.72
C GLY A 270 3.13 6.91 27.65
N GLY A 271 3.30 7.44 26.45
CA GLY A 271 2.32 7.49 25.38
C GLY A 271 2.78 6.69 24.16
N MET A 272 1.96 5.72 23.75
CA MET A 272 2.22 4.93 22.56
C MET A 272 2.26 5.83 21.31
N PRO A 273 3.30 5.75 20.46
CA PRO A 273 3.36 6.52 19.23
C PRO A 273 2.18 6.19 18.29
N LEU A 274 1.69 7.21 17.59
CA LEU A 274 0.66 7.13 16.55
C LEU A 274 1.03 6.14 15.41
N PHE A 275 2.33 5.82 15.29
CA PHE A 275 2.90 4.90 14.30
C PHE A 275 3.52 3.63 14.90
N ALA A 276 3.41 3.42 16.22
CA ALA A 276 3.88 2.21 16.86
C ALA A 276 2.87 1.08 16.66
N ARG A 277 3.36 -0.11 16.29
CA ARG A 277 2.56 -1.32 16.12
C ARG A 277 1.72 -1.66 17.35
N ALA A 278 2.20 -1.34 18.55
CA ALA A 278 1.51 -1.55 19.81
C ALA A 278 0.21 -0.73 19.97
N SER A 279 0.03 0.35 19.19
CA SER A 279 -1.24 1.10 19.14
C SER A 279 -2.34 0.37 18.37
N PHE A 280 -1.98 -0.64 17.56
CA PHE A 280 -2.93 -1.45 16.78
C PHE A 280 -3.21 -2.78 17.48
N LYS A 281 -3.82 -2.71 18.68
CA LYS A 281 -4.33 -3.91 19.38
C LYS A 281 -5.57 -4.46 18.67
N ASN A 282 -5.37 -5.46 17.83
CA ASN A 282 -6.11 -6.73 17.74
C ASN A 282 -6.11 -7.31 16.31
N LYS A 283 -5.77 -8.60 16.20
CA LYS A 283 -6.05 -9.52 15.08
C LYS A 283 -5.28 -9.37 13.75
N TYR A 284 -4.10 -8.75 13.72
CA TYR A 284 -3.23 -8.83 12.54
C TYR A 284 -1.97 -9.63 12.86
N SER A 285 -1.94 -10.91 12.47
CA SER A 285 -0.69 -11.66 12.34
C SER A 285 0.15 -10.95 11.27
N SER A 286 1.29 -10.37 11.66
CA SER A 286 2.16 -9.79 10.64
C SER A 286 2.94 -10.92 10.01
N PHE A 287 2.77 -11.11 8.71
CA PHE A 287 3.46 -12.14 7.96
C PHE A 287 4.89 -11.71 7.58
N SER A 288 5.60 -11.07 8.52
CA SER A 288 7.05 -10.96 8.41
C SER A 288 7.66 -12.32 8.71
N TRP A 289 8.70 -12.70 7.98
CA TRP A 289 9.48 -13.94 8.22
C TRP A 289 9.94 -14.08 9.68
N THR A 290 10.05 -12.96 10.39
CA THR A 290 10.45 -12.93 11.80
C THR A 290 9.42 -13.49 12.78
N GLU A 291 8.15 -13.67 12.40
CA GLU A 291 7.14 -14.26 13.29
C GLU A 291 7.16 -15.79 13.32
N ASP A 292 7.45 -16.44 12.19
CA ASP A 292 7.44 -17.92 12.13
C ASP A 292 8.54 -18.51 13.04
N GLU A 293 9.68 -17.81 13.20
CA GLU A 293 10.74 -18.20 14.14
C GLU A 293 10.41 -17.90 15.61
N THR A 294 9.72 -16.79 15.89
CA THR A 294 9.36 -16.41 17.27
C THR A 294 8.18 -17.21 17.83
N GLN A 295 7.31 -17.77 17.00
CA GLN A 295 6.29 -18.71 17.44
C GLN A 295 6.85 -20.12 17.70
N ALA A 296 7.91 -20.52 17.01
CA ALA A 296 8.61 -21.77 17.28
C ALA A 296 9.37 -21.71 18.63
N ALA A 297 9.97 -20.57 18.97
CA ALA A 297 10.70 -20.38 20.21
C ALA A 297 9.83 -20.27 21.47
N ASN A 298 8.51 -20.03 21.34
CA ASN A 298 7.57 -19.91 22.45
C ASN A 298 6.74 -21.18 22.70
N LYS A 299 7.16 -22.32 22.12
CA LYS A 299 6.53 -23.64 22.33
C LYS A 299 7.38 -24.62 23.15
N GLU A 300 8.45 -24.14 23.79
CA GLU A 300 9.17 -24.88 24.85
C GLU A 300 8.95 -24.24 26.22
#